data_AF-A0A6P0TRH8-F1
#
_entry.id   AF-A0A6P0TRH8-F1
#
_cell.length_a   1.000
_cell.length_b   1.000
_cell.length_c   1.000
_cell.angle_alpha   90.00
_cell.angle_beta   90.00
_cell.angle_gamma   90.00
#
_symmetry.space_group_name_H-M   'P 1'
#
loop_
_entity.id
_entity.type
_entity.pdbx_description
1 polymer ?
#
loop_
_entity_poly.entity_id
_entity_poly.type
_entity_poly.pdbx_seq_one_letter_code
_entity_poly.pdbx_strand_id
1 'polypeptide(L)' 'MDSILLKEAALKLSPFERAQLIDALWQSLDPSEQSEIDQAWLKESSDRLSAYHRGEIEAVDGESVISELRGKLSR' A
#
# COMPACT_ATOMS: atom_id res chain seq x y z
N MET A 1 -18.47 23.24 -3.48
CA MET A 1 -17.62 24.23 -4.19
C MET A 1 -16.14 23.99 -3.88
N ASP A 2 -15.81 23.56 -2.67
CA ASP A 2 -14.44 23.50 -2.13
C ASP A 2 -13.55 22.40 -2.73
N SER A 3 -14.13 21.24 -3.08
CA SER A 3 -13.36 20.12 -3.66
C SER A 3 -12.74 20.46 -5.03
N ILE A 4 -13.43 21.27 -5.84
CA ILE A 4 -12.93 21.71 -7.15
C ILE A 4 -11.72 22.64 -6.96
N LEU A 5 -11.81 23.59 -6.02
CA LEU A 5 -10.73 24.52 -5.70
C LEU A 5 -9.50 23.81 -5.11
N LEU A 6 -9.70 22.82 -4.24
CA LEU A 6 -8.61 22.01 -3.68
C LEU A 6 -7.86 21.24 -4.77
N LYS A 7 -8.60 20.63 -5.70
CA LYS A 7 -8.01 19.93 -6.85
C LYS A 7 -7.22 20.88 -7.74
N GLU A 8 -7.78 22.04 -8.09
CA GLU A 8 -7.10 23.02 -8.93
C GLU A 8 -5.83 23.56 -8.27
N ALA A 9 -5.84 23.79 -6.95
CA ALA A 9 -4.66 24.21 -6.19
C ALA A 9 -3.57 23.12 -6.19
N ALA A 10 -3.94 21.86 -5.90
CA ALA A 10 -3.01 20.73 -5.92
C ALA A 10 -2.40 20.51 -7.32
N LEU A 11 -3.18 20.71 -8.39
CA LEU A 11 -2.69 20.54 -9.76
C LEU A 11 -1.72 21.63 -10.22
N LYS A 12 -1.66 22.78 -9.53
CA LYS A 12 -0.68 23.86 -9.79
C LYS A 12 0.70 23.57 -9.19
N LEU A 13 0.80 22.63 -8.26
CA LEU A 13 2.06 22.21 -7.66
C LEU A 13 2.93 21.47 -8.69
N SER A 14 4.25 21.56 -8.53
CA SER A 14 5.18 20.73 -9.31
C SER A 14 4.95 19.23 -9.05
N PRO A 15 5.39 18.33 -9.94
CA PRO A 15 5.26 16.89 -9.71
C PRO A 15 5.81 16.42 -8.35
N PHE A 16 6.94 16.99 -7.90
CA PHE A 16 7.55 16.65 -6.62
C PHE A 16 6.75 17.15 -5.42
N GLU A 17 6.23 18.38 -5.46
CA GLU A 17 5.36 18.92 -4.42
C GLU A 17 4.02 18.16 -4.33
N ARG A 18 3.48 17.72 -5.47
CA ARG A 18 2.29 16.85 -5.48
C ARG A 18 2.57 15.50 -4.82
N ALA A 19 3.72 14.89 -5.08
CA ALA A 19 4.09 13.64 -4.42
C ALA A 19 4.16 13.82 -2.90
N GLN A 20 4.84 14.87 -2.43
CA GLN A 20 4.90 15.19 -0.99
C GLN A 20 3.51 15.44 -0.39
N LEU A 21 2.63 16.15 -1.10
CA LEU A 21 1.26 16.37 -0.64
C LEU A 21 0.47 15.05 -0.57
N ILE A 22 0.62 14.17 -1.56
CA ILE A 22 -0.01 12.85 -1.56
C ILE A 22 0.47 12.05 -0.36
N ASP A 23 1.78 12.02 -0.08
CA ASP A 23 2.34 11.28 1.05
C ASP A 23 1.79 11.80 2.39
N ALA A 24 1.75 13.13 2.57
CA ALA A 24 1.21 13.74 3.78
C ALA A 24 -0.29 13.47 3.96
N LEU A 25 -1.07 13.56 2.88
CA LEU A 25 -2.49 13.24 2.90
C LEU A 25 -2.73 11.76 3.20
N TRP A 26 -1.94 10.87 2.59
CA TRP A 26 -2.02 9.44 2.84
C TRP A 26 -1.76 9.13 4.31
N GLN A 27 -0.65 9.64 4.87
CA GLN A 27 -0.32 9.48 6.29
C GLN A 27 -1.40 10.05 7.23
N SER A 28 -2.10 11.11 6.82
CA SER A 28 -3.18 11.68 7.64
C SER A 28 -4.44 10.79 7.73
N LEU A 29 -4.58 9.82 6.83
CA LEU A 29 -5.68 8.86 6.82
C LEU A 29 -5.38 7.62 7.67
N ASP A 30 -4.13 7.46 8.10
CA ASP A 30 -3.70 6.31 8.87
C ASP A 30 -4.36 6.31 10.27
N PRO A 31 -4.89 5.16 10.73
CA PRO A 31 -5.42 5.04 12.08
C PRO A 31 -4.31 5.18 13.12
N SER A 32 -4.68 5.43 14.38
CA SER A 32 -3.74 5.53 15.50
C SER A 32 -2.82 4.31 15.65
N GLU A 33 -3.32 3.14 15.27
CA GLU A 33 -2.65 1.85 15.35
C GLU A 33 -1.75 1.56 14.14
N GLN A 34 -1.69 2.43 13.13
CA GLN A 34 -0.97 2.15 11.88
C GLN A 34 0.50 1.78 12.13
N SER A 35 1.18 2.46 13.06
CA SER A 35 2.56 2.14 13.40
C SER A 35 2.71 0.71 13.95
N GLU A 36 1.75 0.21 14.73
CA GLU A 36 1.78 -1.16 15.24
C GLU A 36 1.51 -2.17 14.13
N ILE A 37 0.58 -1.84 13.24
CA ILE A 37 0.26 -2.63 12.03
C ILE A 37 1.51 -2.74 11.15
N ASP A 38 2.19 -1.64 10.87
CA ASP A 38 3.41 -1.61 10.05
C ASP A 38 4.51 -2.49 10.64
N GLN A 39 4.72 -2.43 11.96
CA GLN A 39 5.70 -3.28 12.64
C GLN A 39 5.32 -4.77 12.56
N ALA A 40 4.04 -5.10 12.74
CA ALA A 40 3.56 -6.47 12.60
C ALA A 40 3.75 -7.00 11.16
N TRP A 41 3.47 -6.18 10.15
CA TRP A 41 3.68 -6.53 8.74
C TRP A 41 5.17 -6.68 8.39
N LEU A 42 6.03 -5.79 8.91
CA LEU A 42 7.48 -5.90 8.72
C LEU A 42 8.02 -7.22 9.29
N LYS A 43 7.57 -7.57 10.51
CA LYS A 43 7.94 -8.84 11.14
C LYS A 43 7.46 -10.03 10.30
N GLU A 44 6.18 -10.07 9.97
CA GLU A 44 5.58 -11.18 9.23
C GLU A 44 6.22 -11.37 7.85
N SER A 45 6.44 -10.29 7.11
CA SER A 45 7.07 -10.35 5.78
C SER A 45 8.52 -10.86 5.86
N SER A 46 9.27 -10.41 6.87
CA SER A 46 10.65 -10.87 7.11
C SER A 46 10.69 -12.35 7.50
N ASP A 47 9.78 -12.79 8.36
CA ASP A 47 9.66 -14.18 8.80
C ASP A 47 9.31 -15.09 7.61
N ARG A 48 8.34 -14.70 6.78
CA ARG A 48 7.96 -15.45 5.56
C ARG A 48 9.10 -15.55 4.56
N LEU A 49 9.80 -14.44 4.30
CA LEU A 49 10.94 -14.45 3.38
C LEU A 49 12.04 -15.40 3.88
N SER A 50 12.29 -15.39 5.20
CA SER A 50 13.28 -16.27 5.82
C SER A 50 12.87 -17.74 5.74
N ALA A 51 11.60 -18.07 6.01
CA ALA A 51 11.06 -19.42 5.87
C ALA A 51 11.15 -19.92 4.42
N TYR A 52 10.84 -19.06 3.44
CA TYR A 52 10.98 -19.38 2.02
C TYR A 52 12.44 -19.70 1.65
N HIS A 53 13.40 -18.88 2.08
CA HIS A 53 14.82 -19.15 1.86
C HIS A 53 15.31 -20.44 2.53
N ARG A 54 14.70 -20.86 3.66
CA ARG A 54 14.98 -22.15 4.31
C ARG A 54 14.25 -23.34 3.65
N GLY A 55 13.37 -23.10 2.68
CA GLY A 55 12.56 -24.13 2.04
C GLY A 55 11.40 -24.65 2.90
N GLU A 56 11.03 -23.93 3.96
CA GLU A 56 9.93 -24.29 4.86
C GLU A 56 8.55 -23.93 4.26
N ILE A 57 8.52 -22.97 3.35
CA ILE A 57 7.33 -22.59 2.58
C ILE A 57 7.66 -22.50 1.09
N GLU A 58 6.67 -22.78 0.25
CA GLU A 58 6.78 -22.65 -1.20
C GLU A 58 6.24 -21.30 -1.68
N ALA A 59 6.81 -20.80 -2.78
CA ALA A 59 6.27 -19.65 -3.48
C ALA A 59 5.30 -20.10 -4.57
N VAL A 60 4.27 -19.28 -4.80
CA VAL A 60 3.32 -19.45 -5.90
C VAL A 60 3.51 -18.33 -6.92
N ASP A 61 3.10 -18.57 -8.16
CA ASP A 61 3.18 -17.56 -9.22
C ASP A 61 2.29 -16.35 -8.89
N GLY A 62 2.90 -15.15 -8.90
CA GLY A 62 2.23 -13.93 -8.47
C GLY A 62 1.11 -13.50 -9.41
N GLU A 63 1.29 -13.65 -10.72
CA GLU A 63 0.27 -13.25 -11.70
C GLU A 63 -0.97 -14.14 -11.59
N SER A 64 -0.77 -15.45 -11.40
CA SER A 64 -1.83 -16.42 -11.18
C SER A 64 -2.67 -16.09 -9.95
N VAL A 65 -2.04 -15.78 -8.81
CA VAL A 65 -2.75 -15.41 -7.57
C VAL A 65 -3.55 -14.12 -7.75
N ILE A 66 -2.96 -13.10 -8.36
CA ILE A 66 -3.64 -11.82 -8.58
C ILE A 66 -4.84 -11.98 -9.52
N SER A 67 -4.70 -12.78 -10.59
CA SER A 67 -5.80 -13.12 -11.50
C SER A 67 -6.95 -13.82 -10.76
N GLU A 68 -6.63 -14.82 -9.94
CA GLU A 68 -7.62 -15.54 -9.14
C GLU A 68 -8.38 -14.61 -8.17
N LEU A 69 -7.66 -13.73 -7.45
CA LEU A 69 -8.25 -12.78 -6.51
C LEU A 69 -9.18 -11.79 -7.21
N ARG A 70 -8.78 -11.25 -8.37
CA ARG A 70 -9.66 -10.37 -9.17
C ARG A 70 -10.94 -11.09 -9.59
N GLY A 71 -10.82 -12.34 -10.03
CA GLY A 71 -11.98 -13.18 -10.36
C GLY A 71 -12.95 -13.33 -9.18
N LYS A 72 -12.43 -13.54 -7.96
CA LYS A 72 -13.23 -13.67 -6.73
C LYS A 72 -13.90 -12.35 -6.30
N LEU A 73 -13.21 -11.22 -6.43
CA LEU A 73 -13.70 -9.89 -6.00
C LEU A 73 -14.64 -9.21 -7.00
N SER A 74 -14.71 -9.72 -8.23
CA SER A 74 -15.60 -9.22 -9.29
C SER A 74 -17.02 -9.80 -9.27
N ARG A 75 -17.35 -10.64 -8.26
CA ARG A 75 -18.68 -11.21 -8.00
C ARG A 75 -19.35 -10.52 -6.84
#